data_AF-A0A7V9LP51-F1
#
_entry.id   AF-A0A7V9LP51-F1
#
_cell.length_a   1.000
_cell.length_b   1.000
_cell.length_c   1.000
_cell.angle_alpha   90.00
_cell.angle_beta   90.00
_cell.angle_gamma   90.00
#
_symmetry.space_group_name_H-M   'P 1'
#
loop_
_entity.id
_entity.type
_entity.pdbx_description
1 polymer ?
#
loop_
_entity_poly.entity_id
_entity_poly.type
_entity_poly.pdbx_seq_one_letter_code
_entity_poly.pdbx_strand_id
1 'polypeptide(L)'
;MAVLTVEGRAVDIGASDLTVRDPGFEEVVESWHARGLARPWTNTFHLGGPDGLRETTSGPLRWAAPAGLRSLVEDLADGIEVVRATVSQVGPGPRVDGYDASAVVLASAGGGGVGQLRPQRRHNSSIGTPGGVKLMTCP
;
A
#
# COMPACT_ATOMS: atom_id res chain seq x y z
N MET A 1 4.02 -9.02 -9.43
CA MET A 1 5.32 -8.31 -9.34
C MET A 1 6.44 -9.22 -8.75
N ALA A 2 7.62 -8.79 -8.26
CA ALA A 2 8.67 -9.70 -7.73
C ALA A 2 8.66 -9.81 -6.19
N VAL A 3 8.72 -11.02 -5.62
CA VAL A 3 8.80 -11.26 -4.16
C VAL A 3 10.12 -11.94 -3.84
N LEU A 4 10.78 -11.52 -2.74
CA LEU A 4 11.96 -12.24 -2.26
C LEU A 4 11.51 -13.57 -1.68
N THR A 5 12.09 -14.66 -2.17
CA THR A 5 11.84 -16.00 -1.62
C THR A 5 13.14 -16.60 -1.09
N VAL A 6 13.09 -17.15 0.12
CA VAL A 6 14.18 -17.92 0.73
C VAL A 6 13.65 -19.32 0.98
N GLU A 7 14.30 -20.33 0.39
CA GLU A 7 13.87 -21.74 0.47
C GLU A 7 12.39 -21.95 0.09
N GLY A 8 11.91 -21.22 -0.94
CA GLY A 8 10.53 -21.31 -1.41
C GLY A 8 9.49 -20.60 -0.54
N ARG A 9 9.91 -19.88 0.51
CA ARG A 9 9.03 -19.09 1.38
C ARG A 9 9.17 -17.60 1.07
N ALA A 10 8.06 -16.88 0.99
CA ALA A 10 8.06 -15.43 0.85
C ALA A 10 8.71 -14.78 2.09
N VAL A 11 9.52 -13.75 1.87
CA VAL A 11 10.17 -12.97 2.92
C VAL A 11 9.76 -11.50 2.80
N ASP A 12 9.11 -11.01 3.86
CA ASP A 12 8.76 -9.61 4.01
C ASP A 12 9.93 -8.82 4.60
N ILE A 13 10.70 -8.16 3.72
CA ILE A 13 11.85 -7.32 4.10
C ILE A 13 11.47 -5.92 4.61
N GLY A 14 10.22 -5.49 4.35
CA GLY A 14 9.68 -4.21 4.76
C GLY A 14 8.87 -4.34 6.05
N ALA A 15 7.60 -3.95 6.00
CA ALA A 15 6.66 -4.30 7.06
C ALA A 15 6.54 -5.84 7.14
N SER A 16 6.61 -6.40 8.34
CA SER A 16 6.50 -7.85 8.58
C SER A 16 5.13 -8.25 9.14
N ASP A 17 4.38 -7.29 9.67
CA ASP A 17 3.04 -7.46 10.22
C ASP A 17 2.24 -6.15 10.11
N LEU A 18 0.94 -6.23 10.37
CA LEU A 18 0.06 -5.08 10.53
C LEU A 18 -0.75 -5.16 11.83
N THR A 19 -1.16 -4.00 12.34
CA THR A 19 -2.08 -3.88 13.48
C THR A 19 -3.30 -3.06 13.06
N VAL A 20 -4.44 -3.34 13.68
CA VAL A 20 -5.71 -2.70 13.37
C VAL A 20 -6.13 -1.80 14.52
N ARG A 21 -6.64 -0.61 14.19
CA ARG A 21 -7.20 0.38 15.14
C ARG A 21 -8.38 1.14 14.55
N ASP A 22 -8.35 1.35 13.24
CA ASP A 22 -9.43 1.99 12.50
C ASP A 22 -10.53 0.96 12.18
N PRO A 23 -11.81 1.23 12.51
CA PRO A 23 -12.91 0.31 12.24
C PRO A 23 -13.13 0.00 10.76
N GLY A 24 -12.90 0.98 9.87
CA GLY A 24 -13.02 0.75 8.43
C GLY A 24 -11.95 -0.21 7.92
N PHE A 25 -10.72 -0.09 8.44
CA PHE A 25 -9.66 -1.04 8.13
C PHE A 25 -9.87 -2.42 8.78
N GLU A 26 -10.54 -2.48 9.94
CA GLU A 26 -10.91 -3.75 10.58
C GLU A 26 -11.78 -4.61 9.67
N GLU A 27 -12.78 -4.03 9.00
CA GLU A 27 -13.63 -4.75 8.05
C GLU A 27 -12.83 -5.37 6.89
N VAL A 28 -11.80 -4.65 6.40
CA VAL A 28 -10.90 -5.15 5.34
C VAL A 28 -10.07 -6.33 5.84
N VAL A 29 -9.50 -6.22 7.04
CA VAL A 29 -8.67 -7.27 7.63
C VAL A 29 -9.48 -8.53 7.95
N GLU A 30 -10.70 -8.37 8.46
CA GLU A 30 -11.61 -9.50 8.70
C GLU A 30 -12.04 -10.18 7.40
N SER A 31 -12.25 -9.43 6.31
CA SER A 31 -12.48 -10.01 4.98
C SER A 31 -11.28 -10.82 4.49
N TRP A 32 -10.05 -10.33 4.67
CA TRP A 32 -8.85 -11.12 4.38
C TRP A 32 -8.75 -12.36 5.25
N HIS A 33 -9.12 -12.26 6.53
CA HIS A 33 -9.11 -13.40 7.44
C HIS A 33 -10.07 -14.51 7.00
N ALA A 34 -11.32 -14.14 6.72
CA ALA A 34 -12.35 -15.07 6.24
C ALA A 34 -11.94 -15.78 4.94
N ARG A 35 -11.15 -15.12 4.09
CA ARG A 35 -10.63 -15.67 2.82
C ARG A 35 -9.27 -16.36 2.95
N GLY A 36 -8.71 -16.43 4.17
CA GLY A 36 -7.43 -17.10 4.45
C GLY A 36 -6.18 -16.33 4.00
N LEU A 37 -6.32 -15.05 3.63
CA LEU A 37 -5.22 -14.19 3.21
C LEU A 37 -4.48 -13.58 4.40
N ALA A 38 -5.17 -13.38 5.52
CA ALA A 38 -4.59 -12.88 6.76
C ALA A 38 -4.92 -13.80 7.94
N ARG A 39 -4.05 -13.85 8.94
CA ARG A 39 -4.30 -14.57 10.19
C ARG A 39 -3.81 -13.79 11.42
N PRO A 40 -4.47 -13.94 12.58
CA PRO A 40 -3.89 -13.56 13.86
C PRO A 40 -2.52 -14.24 14.03
N TRP A 41 -1.51 -13.46 14.41
CA TRP A 41 -0.16 -13.99 14.61
C TRP A 41 0.25 -13.98 16.07
N THR A 42 0.41 -12.80 16.66
CA THR A 42 0.78 -12.66 18.07
C THR A 42 0.42 -11.28 18.57
N ASN A 43 0.13 -11.17 19.86
CA ASN A 43 0.08 -9.90 20.57
C ASN A 43 1.24 -9.76 21.58
N THR A 44 2.11 -10.76 21.68
CA THR A 44 3.17 -10.84 22.70
C THR A 44 4.56 -10.95 22.06
N PHE A 45 5.52 -10.19 22.58
CA PHE A 45 6.94 -10.24 22.18
C PHE A 45 7.85 -10.35 23.39
N HIS A 46 9.01 -10.99 23.21
CA HIS A 46 10.09 -10.93 24.18
C HIS A 46 10.85 -9.60 24.06
N LEU A 47 11.23 -9.03 25.21
CA LEU A 47 12.10 -7.87 25.32
C LEU A 47 13.55 -8.35 25.49
N GLY A 48 14.40 -7.98 24.53
CA GLY A 48 15.84 -8.18 24.59
C GLY A 48 16.53 -7.01 25.29
N GLY A 49 17.39 -7.30 26.25
CA GLY A 49 18.31 -6.35 26.87
C GLY A 49 19.78 -6.78 26.72
N PRO A 50 20.73 -6.02 27.29
CA PRO A 50 22.16 -6.33 27.19
C PRO A 50 22.55 -7.75 27.64
N ASP A 51 21.80 -8.32 28.59
CA ASP A 51 22.06 -9.66 29.14
C ASP A 51 21.19 -10.77 28.51
N GLY A 52 20.51 -10.47 27.39
CA GLY A 52 19.64 -11.41 26.68
C GLY A 52 18.14 -11.10 26.83
N LEU A 53 17.30 -12.08 26.48
CA LEU A 53 15.84 -11.98 26.61
C LEU A 53 15.45 -12.00 28.09
N ARG A 54 14.69 -11.01 28.55
CA ARG A 54 14.34 -10.87 29.97
C ARG A 54 12.86 -11.09 30.25
N GLU A 55 12.00 -10.41 29.50
CA GLU A 55 10.56 -10.32 29.80
C GLU A 55 9.73 -10.41 28.51
N THR A 56 8.41 -10.48 28.65
CA THR A 56 7.47 -10.37 27.54
C THR A 56 6.57 -9.15 27.71
N THR A 57 6.29 -8.46 26.61
CA THR A 57 5.28 -7.40 26.55
C THR A 57 4.11 -7.81 25.67
N SER A 58 2.91 -7.35 26.01
CA SER A 58 1.71 -7.54 25.21
C SER A 58 1.23 -6.20 24.64
N GLY A 59 0.71 -6.24 23.42
CA GLY A 59 0.20 -5.06 22.71
C GLY A 59 -0.97 -5.40 21.79
N PRO A 60 -1.23 -4.58 20.76
CA PRO A 60 -2.25 -4.87 19.77
C PRO A 60 -1.99 -6.21 19.07
N LEU A 61 -3.06 -6.91 18.70
CA LEU A 61 -2.96 -8.10 17.87
C LEU A 61 -2.30 -7.74 16.54
N ARG A 62 -1.26 -8.50 16.19
CA ARG A 62 -0.62 -8.43 14.89
C ARG A 62 -1.18 -9.49 13.97
N TRP A 63 -1.34 -9.08 12.73
CA TRP A 63 -1.80 -9.91 11.64
C TRP A 63 -0.63 -10.20 10.72
N ALA A 64 -0.57 -11.45 10.26
CA ALA A 64 0.39 -11.90 9.26
C ALA A 64 -0.35 -12.41 8.02
N ALA A 65 0.27 -12.25 6.86
CA ALA A 65 -0.19 -12.85 5.61
C ALA A 65 0.65 -14.10 5.31
N PRO A 66 0.06 -15.32 5.27
CA PRO A 66 0.82 -16.55 5.06
C PRO A 66 1.62 -16.59 3.75
N ALA A 67 1.15 -15.88 2.72
CA ALA A 67 1.82 -15.73 1.43
C ALA A 67 2.73 -14.48 1.34
N GLY A 68 3.00 -13.82 2.47
CA GLY A 68 3.70 -12.53 2.57
C GLY A 68 2.76 -11.34 2.44
N LEU A 69 3.05 -10.22 3.10
CA LEU A 69 2.15 -9.04 3.14
C LEU A 69 1.79 -8.49 1.76
N ARG A 70 2.66 -8.70 0.80
CA ARG A 70 2.38 -8.35 -0.58
C ARG A 70 1.12 -8.99 -1.15
N SER A 71 0.77 -10.21 -0.75
CA SER A 71 -0.44 -10.87 -1.26
C SER A 71 -1.71 -10.06 -0.96
N LEU A 72 -1.70 -9.27 0.12
CA LEU A 72 -2.81 -8.38 0.48
C LEU A 72 -2.92 -7.20 -0.50
N VAL A 73 -1.78 -6.67 -0.98
CA VAL A 73 -1.77 -5.61 -2.00
C VAL A 73 -2.20 -6.16 -3.36
N GLU A 74 -1.82 -7.39 -3.69
CA GLU A 74 -2.26 -8.05 -4.92
C GLU A 74 -3.77 -8.31 -4.90
N ASP A 75 -4.33 -8.68 -3.74
CA ASP A 75 -5.77 -8.81 -3.55
C ASP A 75 -6.51 -7.47 -3.77
N LEU A 76 -5.99 -6.37 -3.25
CA LEU A 76 -6.57 -5.03 -3.48
C LEU A 76 -6.45 -4.56 -4.93
N ALA A 77 -5.45 -5.04 -5.65
CA ALA A 77 -5.22 -4.69 -7.05
C ALA A 77 -5.98 -5.60 -8.02
N ASP A 78 -6.70 -6.61 -7.53
CA ASP A 78 -7.48 -7.49 -8.37
C ASP A 78 -8.52 -6.70 -9.18
N GLY A 79 -8.62 -6.99 -10.47
CA GLY A 79 -9.47 -6.24 -11.40
C GLY A 79 -8.96 -4.84 -11.81
N ILE A 80 -7.77 -4.41 -11.37
CA ILE A 80 -7.16 -3.13 -11.76
C ILE A 80 -6.03 -3.36 -12.77
N GLU A 81 -6.00 -2.58 -13.85
CA GLU A 81 -4.87 -2.58 -14.80
C GLU A 81 -3.64 -1.96 -14.13
N VAL A 82 -2.68 -2.80 -13.76
CA VAL A 82 -1.41 -2.37 -13.14
C VAL A 82 -0.28 -2.38 -14.15
N VAL A 83 0.33 -1.22 -14.36
CA VAL A 83 1.52 -1.05 -15.21
C VAL A 83 2.70 -0.64 -14.34
N ARG A 84 3.85 -1.30 -14.56
CA ARG A 84 5.11 -0.90 -13.95
C ARG A 84 5.78 0.16 -14.82
N ALA A 85 5.75 1.40 -14.37
CA ALA A 85 6.47 2.50 -15.00
C ALA A 85 6.93 3.51 -13.96
N THR A 86 8.02 4.21 -14.26
CA THR A 86 8.41 5.40 -13.50
C THR A 86 7.64 6.59 -14.05
N VAL A 87 6.79 7.19 -13.23
CA VAL A 87 6.13 8.45 -13.57
C VAL A 87 7.12 9.59 -13.40
N SER A 88 7.36 10.36 -14.45
CA SER A 88 8.32 11.47 -14.43
C SER A 88 7.66 12.83 -14.19
N GLN A 89 6.44 13.02 -14.68
CA GLN A 89 5.73 14.29 -14.59
C GLN A 89 4.20 14.09 -14.48
N VAL A 90 3.58 14.89 -13.63
CA VAL A 90 2.13 15.11 -13.62
C VAL A 90 1.82 16.58 -13.90
N GLY A 91 1.02 16.84 -14.94
CA GLY A 91 0.71 18.17 -15.46
C GLY A 91 -0.77 18.58 -15.32
N PRO A 92 -1.10 19.86 -15.55
CA PRO A 92 -2.47 20.38 -15.46
C PRO A 92 -3.39 19.89 -16.59
N GLY A 93 -4.69 19.73 -16.25
CA GLY A 93 -5.68 19.02 -17.09
C GLY A 93 -5.29 17.55 -17.14
N PRO A 94 -5.61 16.77 -16.07
CA PRO A 94 -4.63 15.92 -15.43
C PRO A 94 -3.93 15.01 -16.44
N ARG A 95 -2.61 15.19 -16.55
CA ARG A 95 -1.77 14.48 -17.52
C ARG A 95 -0.64 13.76 -16.81
N VAL A 96 -0.33 12.54 -17.22
CA VAL A 96 0.80 11.74 -16.72
C VAL A 96 1.74 11.48 -17.88
N ASP A 97 2.97 11.98 -17.81
CA ASP A 97 3.99 11.81 -18.87
C ASP A 97 3.49 12.12 -20.30
N GLY A 98 2.59 13.12 -20.42
CA GLY A 98 2.01 13.55 -21.69
C GLY A 98 0.68 12.88 -22.07
N TYR A 99 0.24 11.85 -21.33
CA TYR A 99 -1.05 11.17 -21.55
C TYR A 99 -2.15 11.82 -20.73
N ASP A 100 -3.28 12.14 -21.38
CA ASP A 100 -4.46 12.70 -20.70
C ASP A 100 -5.12 11.65 -19.80
N ALA A 101 -5.53 12.09 -18.62
CA ALA A 101 -6.30 11.32 -17.64
C ALA A 101 -7.48 12.17 -17.14
N SER A 102 -8.54 11.51 -16.68
CA SER A 102 -9.67 12.19 -16.03
C SER A 102 -9.32 12.65 -14.60
N ALA A 103 -8.43 11.92 -13.93
CA ALA A 103 -7.90 12.22 -12.59
C ALA A 103 -6.56 11.52 -12.38
N VAL A 104 -5.74 12.05 -11.45
CA VAL A 104 -4.46 11.44 -11.03
C VAL A 104 -4.38 11.46 -9.51
N VAL A 105 -4.06 10.31 -8.91
CA VAL A 105 -3.80 10.15 -7.48
C VAL A 105 -2.33 9.79 -7.29
N LEU A 106 -1.62 10.54 -6.46
CA LEU A 106 -0.24 10.25 -6.09
C LEU A 106 -0.23 9.57 -4.72
N ALA A 107 0.26 8.32 -4.69
CA ALA A 107 0.35 7.49 -3.49
C ALA A 107 1.82 7.09 -3.18
N SER A 108 2.77 7.96 -3.54
CA SER A 108 4.20 7.77 -3.28
C SER A 108 4.61 8.39 -1.95
N ALA A 109 5.70 7.89 -1.34
CA ALA A 109 6.33 8.56 -0.21
C ALA A 109 6.71 10.01 -0.56
N GLY A 110 6.55 10.94 0.38
CA GLY A 110 6.59 12.39 0.16
C GLY A 110 7.91 13.01 -0.33
N GLY A 111 8.89 12.21 -0.77
CA GLY A 111 10.16 12.66 -1.35
C GLY A 111 10.40 12.25 -2.81
N GLY A 112 9.54 11.41 -3.39
CA GLY A 112 9.73 10.83 -4.73
C GLY A 112 9.28 11.73 -5.89
N GLY A 113 10.02 12.81 -6.15
CA GLY A 113 10.33 13.24 -7.53
C GLY A 113 9.26 13.77 -8.48
N VAL A 114 7.97 13.87 -8.12
CA VAL A 114 7.01 14.65 -8.93
C VAL A 114 7.05 16.09 -8.45
N GLY A 115 7.62 16.97 -9.27
CA GLY A 115 7.72 18.41 -8.98
C GLY A 115 6.40 18.92 -8.41
N GLN A 116 6.47 19.49 -7.20
CA GLN A 116 5.34 19.97 -6.42
C GLN A 116 4.25 20.55 -7.31
N LEU A 117 3.07 19.95 -7.28
CA LEU A 117 1.84 20.54 -7.78
C LEU A 117 1.71 21.93 -7.14
N ARG A 118 2.14 22.98 -7.85
CA ARG A 118 1.86 24.35 -7.44
C ARG A 118 0.40 24.62 -7.76
N PRO A 119 -0.47 24.87 -6.78
CA PRO A 119 -1.85 25.25 -7.06
C PRO A 119 -1.82 26.65 -7.68
N GLN A 120 -1.93 26.72 -9.01
CA GLN A 120 -2.36 27.94 -9.69
C GLN A 120 -3.88 27.94 -9.68
N ARG A 121 -4.48 28.91 -8.98
CA ARG A 121 -5.93 29.17 -9.01
C ARG A 121 -6.35 29.24 -10.48
N ARG A 122 -7.21 28.31 -10.92
CA ARG A 122 -7.87 28.45 -12.23
C ARG A 122 -9.32 28.86 -12.02
N HIS A 123 -9.67 29.91 -12.76
CA HIS A 123 -11.03 30.31 -13.07
C HIS A 123 -11.82 29.13 -13.65
N ASN A 124 -13.08 29.08 -13.23
CA ASN A 124 -14.09 28.08 -13.53
C ASN A 124 -14.33 27.91 -15.04
N SER A 125 -14.47 26.67 -15.53
CA SER A 125 -15.30 26.28 -16.68
C SER A 125 -15.41 24.74 -16.77
N SER A 126 -16.60 24.29 -17.16
CA SER A 126 -17.25 22.99 -16.94
C SER A 126 -17.06 21.92 -18.03
N ILE A 127 -17.55 20.69 -17.73
CA ILE A 127 -17.90 19.52 -18.62
C ILE A 127 -16.72 18.55 -18.88
N GLY A 128 -16.76 17.21 -18.80
CA GLY A 128 -17.76 16.15 -18.57
C GLY A 128 -17.24 14.81 -19.20
N THR A 129 -17.58 13.64 -18.63
CA THR A 129 -17.42 12.21 -19.10
C THR A 129 -16.43 11.32 -18.31
N PRO A 130 -16.78 10.07 -17.91
CA PRO A 130 -15.97 9.27 -16.97
C PRO A 130 -14.97 8.36 -17.69
N GLY A 131 -13.67 8.64 -17.52
CA GLY A 131 -12.57 7.74 -17.84
C GLY A 131 -12.00 7.14 -16.57
N GLY A 132 -11.80 5.81 -16.56
CA GLY A 132 -11.45 5.00 -15.39
C GLY A 132 -10.20 5.46 -14.62
N VAL A 133 -10.18 5.08 -13.34
CA VAL A 133 -9.09 5.38 -12.41
C VAL A 133 -7.89 4.48 -12.74
N LYS A 134 -6.76 5.09 -13.15
CA LYS A 134 -5.46 4.41 -13.21
C LYS A 134 -4.65 4.74 -11.96
N LEU A 135 -4.44 3.74 -11.11
CA LEU A 135 -3.53 3.80 -9.97
C LEU A 135 -2.14 3.36 -10.44
N MET A 136 -1.18 4.30 -10.47
CA MET A 136 0.24 4.00 -10.65
C MET A 136 0.94 4.13 -9.30
N THR A 137 1.53 3.05 -8.81
CA THR A 137 2.36 3.05 -7.60
C THR A 137 3.84 3.00 -7.99
N CYS A 138 4.64 3.90 -7.40
CA CYS A 138 6.10 3.96 -7.49
C CYS A 138 6.77 3.07 -6.41
N PRO A 139 8.03 2.65 -6.59
CA PRO A 139 8.76 1.78 -5.66
C PRO A 139 9.04 2.40 -4.28
#